data_AF-A0A2U8Q659-F1
#
_entry.id   AF-A0A2U8Q659-F1
#
_cell.length_a   1.000
_cell.length_b   1.000
_cell.length_c   1.000
_cell.angle_alpha   90.00
_cell.angle_beta   90.00
_cell.angle_gamma   90.00
#
_symmetry.space_group_name_H-M   'P 1'
#
loop_
_entity.id
_entity.type
_entity.pdbx_description
1 polymer ?
#
loop_
_entity_poly.entity_id
_entity_poly.type
_entity_poly.pdbx_seq_one_letter_code
_entity_poly.pdbx_strand_id
1 'polypeptide(L)'
;MPGAKGVGRSAGNEVRRRADFRLANKEGKFAKTPDGYRWHHVDDFDPTNGEATFELITRGAHESTNPHAGSVAQYSKHHGVPYRR
;
A
#
# COMPACT_ATOMS: atom_id res chain seq x y z
N MET A 1 9.20 -15.27 4.66
CA MET A 1 7.93 -15.61 4.00
C MET A 1 7.53 -14.46 3.08
N PRO A 2 7.94 -14.45 1.80
CA PRO A 2 7.37 -13.54 0.81
C PRO A 2 5.92 -13.95 0.49
N GLY A 3 5.02 -12.97 0.29
CA GLY A 3 3.64 -13.22 -0.17
C GLY A 3 2.51 -13.08 0.86
N ALA A 4 2.73 -12.42 2.00
CA ALA A 4 1.63 -12.05 2.89
C ALA A 4 0.77 -10.96 2.24
N LYS A 5 -0.55 -11.14 2.22
CA LYS A 5 -1.54 -10.19 1.69
C LYS A 5 -2.40 -9.64 2.83
N GLY A 6 -2.72 -8.35 2.76
CA GLY A 6 -3.69 -7.68 3.62
C GLY A 6 -4.57 -6.76 2.79
N VAL A 7 -5.72 -6.37 3.31
CA VAL A 7 -6.64 -5.40 2.73
C VAL A 7 -6.52 -4.10 3.53
N GLY A 8 -6.51 -2.96 2.84
CA GLY A 8 -6.51 -1.67 3.50
C GLY A 8 -7.20 -0.62 2.66
N ARG A 9 -7.41 0.56 3.23
CA ARG A 9 -7.99 1.68 2.47
C ARG A 9 -6.89 2.41 1.75
N SER A 10 -6.99 2.56 0.43
CA SER A 10 -6.01 3.35 -0.33
C SER A 10 -6.25 4.82 -0.04
N ALA A 11 -5.41 5.43 0.80
CA ALA A 11 -5.54 6.84 1.14
C ALA A 11 -4.33 7.65 0.66
N GLY A 12 -4.58 8.59 -0.26
CA GLY A 12 -3.56 9.49 -0.82
C GLY A 12 -2.96 10.53 0.14
N ASN A 13 -3.24 10.48 1.45
CA ASN A 13 -2.70 11.40 2.46
C ASN A 13 -1.71 10.66 3.40
N GLU A 14 -0.54 11.27 3.63
CA GLU A 14 0.56 10.80 4.50
C GLU A 14 0.11 10.30 5.89
N VAL A 15 -0.88 10.95 6.51
CA VAL A 15 -1.42 10.57 7.83
C VAL A 15 -2.15 9.22 7.78
N ARG A 16 -2.81 8.93 6.65
CA ARG A 16 -3.57 7.68 6.47
C ARG A 16 -2.69 6.51 6.02
N ARG A 17 -1.62 6.76 5.24
CA ARG A 17 -0.64 5.70 4.88
C ARG A 17 -0.01 5.00 6.09
N ARG A 18 0.30 5.77 7.14
CA ARG A 18 0.78 5.18 8.41
C ARG A 18 -0.27 4.29 9.06
N ALA A 19 -1.56 4.62 8.93
CA ALA A 19 -2.64 3.77 9.39
C ALA A 19 -2.77 2.50 8.53
N ASP A 20 -2.60 2.63 7.21
CA ASP A 20 -2.67 1.50 6.28
C ASP A 20 -1.56 0.47 6.56
N PHE A 21 -0.33 0.92 6.80
CA PHE A 21 0.76 0.01 7.18
C PHE A 21 0.55 -0.65 8.54
N ARG A 22 -0.09 0.03 9.51
CA ARG A 22 -0.46 -0.61 10.79
C ARG A 22 -1.52 -1.67 10.59
N LEU A 23 -2.52 -1.41 9.74
CA LEU A 23 -3.57 -2.36 9.40
C LEU A 23 -2.98 -3.58 8.66
N ALA A 24 -2.16 -3.35 7.64
CA ALA A 24 -1.49 -4.42 6.90
C ALA A 24 -0.61 -5.29 7.81
N ASN A 25 0.12 -4.68 8.76
CA ASN A 25 0.85 -5.43 9.77
C ASN A 25 -0.08 -6.27 10.65
N LYS A 26 -1.18 -5.70 11.15
CA LYS A 26 -2.17 -6.42 11.95
C LYS A 26 -2.77 -7.61 11.20
N GLU A 27 -3.17 -7.42 9.94
CA GLU A 27 -3.77 -8.47 9.11
C GLU A 27 -2.77 -9.54 8.68
N GLY A 28 -1.55 -9.11 8.32
CA GLY A 28 -0.42 -10.00 8.06
C GLY A 28 0.13 -10.69 9.30
N LYS A 29 -0.43 -10.43 10.49
CA LYS A 29 0.00 -10.97 11.79
C LYS A 29 1.46 -10.63 12.13
N PHE A 30 1.90 -9.43 11.77
CA PHE A 30 3.20 -8.87 12.11
C PHE A 30 3.07 -7.79 13.19
N ALA A 31 3.98 -7.79 14.16
CA ALA A 31 4.07 -6.71 15.14
C ALA A 31 4.55 -5.38 14.52
N LYS A 32 5.38 -5.47 13.48
CA LYS A 32 5.87 -4.37 12.64
C LYS A 32 6.25 -4.94 11.27
N THR A 33 6.38 -4.07 10.27
CA THR A 33 6.86 -4.48 8.94
C THR A 33 8.24 -5.13 9.08
N PRO A 34 8.44 -6.35 8.57
CA PRO A 34 9.73 -7.03 8.65
C PRO A 34 10.87 -6.24 8.00
N ASP A 35 12.06 -6.34 8.58
CA ASP A 35 13.24 -5.67 8.04
C ASP A 35 13.59 -6.22 6.65
N GLY A 36 13.92 -5.31 5.72
CA GLY A 36 14.15 -5.66 4.31
C GLY A 36 12.89 -5.80 3.45
N TYR A 37 11.70 -5.62 4.03
CA TYR A 37 10.43 -5.68 3.31
C TYR A 37 9.70 -4.33 3.32
N ARG A 38 8.72 -4.21 2.42
CA ARG A 38 7.80 -3.08 2.31
C ARG A 38 6.40 -3.61 1.99
N TRP A 39 5.39 -2.96 2.56
CA TRP A 39 4.01 -3.13 2.13
C TRP A 39 3.80 -2.34 0.85
N HIS A 40 3.52 -3.04 -0.23
CA HIS A 40 3.22 -2.47 -1.53
C HIS A 40 1.71 -2.40 -1.73
N HIS A 41 1.22 -1.27 -2.20
CA HIS A 41 -0.15 -1.13 -2.64
C HIS A 41 -0.28 -1.74 -4.03
N VAL A 42 -1.07 -2.81 -4.17
CA VAL A 42 -1.33 -3.45 -5.46
C VAL A 42 -2.19 -2.52 -6.34
N ASP A 43 -2.13 -2.65 -7.66
CA ASP A 43 -2.91 -1.86 -8.62
C ASP A 43 -4.41 -2.27 -8.69
N ASP A 44 -5.08 -2.35 -7.54
CA ASP A 44 -6.47 -2.84 -7.41
C ASP A 44 -7.37 -1.90 -6.60
N PHE A 45 -7.17 -0.58 -6.70
CA PHE A 45 -8.04 0.40 -6.04
C PHE A 45 -9.50 0.24 -6.46
N ASP A 46 -10.36 -0.01 -5.49
CA ASP A 46 -11.81 -0.01 -5.64
C ASP A 46 -12.38 1.37 -5.23
N PRO A 47 -12.86 2.19 -6.17
CA PRO A 47 -13.42 3.51 -5.86
C PRO A 47 -14.79 3.45 -5.18
N THR A 48 -15.47 2.30 -5.20
CA THR A 48 -16.80 2.15 -4.57
C THR A 48 -16.71 2.09 -3.05
N ASN A 49 -15.68 1.45 -2.49
CA ASN A 49 -15.45 1.32 -1.05
C ASN A 49 -14.14 2.00 -0.56
N GLY A 50 -13.27 2.43 -1.48
CA GLY A 50 -11.99 3.05 -1.19
C GLY A 50 -10.90 2.07 -0.77
N GLU A 51 -11.04 0.78 -1.08
CA GLU A 51 -10.14 -0.29 -0.66
C GLU A 51 -9.08 -0.61 -1.71
N ALA A 52 -7.99 -1.23 -1.26
CA ALA A 52 -6.93 -1.79 -2.08
C ALA A 52 -6.20 -2.91 -1.32
N THR A 53 -5.57 -3.80 -2.05
CA THR A 53 -4.75 -4.88 -1.46
C THR A 53 -3.34 -4.37 -1.18
N PHE A 54 -2.80 -4.83 -0.05
CA PHE A 54 -1.41 -4.67 0.34
C PHE A 54 -0.69 -5.99 0.22
N GLU A 55 0.47 -5.98 -0.42
CA GLU A 55 1.34 -7.15 -0.52
C GLU A 55 2.69 -6.89 0.13
N LEU A 56 3.14 -7.82 0.97
CA LEU A 56 4.47 -7.75 1.56
C LEU A 56 5.51 -8.26 0.55
N ILE A 57 6.27 -7.33 -0.03
CA ILE A 57 7.34 -7.61 -0.99
C ILE A 57 8.70 -7.16 -0.46
N THR A 58 9.77 -7.66 -1.07
CA THR A 58 11.12 -7.23 -0.72
C THR A 58 11.32 -5.75 -1.06
N ARG A 59 12.20 -5.07 -0.33
CA ARG A 59 12.55 -3.67 -0.59
C ARG A 59 13.03 -3.46 -2.03
N GLY A 60 13.86 -4.36 -2.57
CA GLY A 60 14.34 -4.27 -3.94
C GLY A 60 13.21 -4.37 -4.99
N ALA A 61 12.27 -5.30 -4.80
CA ALA A 61 11.09 -5.41 -5.67
C ALA A 61 10.23 -4.14 -5.58
N HIS A 62 10.01 -3.62 -4.37
CA HIS A 62 9.28 -2.37 -4.17
C HIS A 62 9.97 -1.16 -4.81
N GLU A 63 11.30 -1.11 -4.80
CA GLU A 63 12.04 0.01 -5.41
C GLU A 63 12.05 -0.08 -6.95
N SER A 64 11.85 -1.27 -7.53
CA SER A 64 11.75 -1.46 -8.98
C SER A 64 10.46 -0.91 -9.61
N THR A 65 9.44 -0.61 -8.79
CA THR A 65 8.16 -0.04 -9.26
C THR A 65 8.14 1.50 -9.25
N ASN A 66 9.30 2.14 -9.11
CA ASN A 66 9.42 3.59 -9.18
C ASN A 66 9.43 4.10 -10.64
N PRO A 67 8.81 5.27 -10.96
CA PRO A 67 8.02 6.12 -10.07
C PRO A 67 6.74 5.40 -9.62
N HIS A 68 6.47 5.43 -8.31
CA HIS A 68 5.48 4.59 -7.62
C HIS A 68 4.18 4.36 -8.43
N ALA A 69 4.00 3.13 -8.92
CA ALA A 69 2.73 2.59 -9.38
C ALA A 69 1.94 1.97 -8.20
N GLY A 70 0.65 1.63 -8.39
CA GLY A 70 -0.20 1.04 -7.34
C GLY A 70 -1.52 1.78 -7.13
N SER A 71 -2.36 1.24 -6.23
CA SER A 71 -3.66 1.81 -5.85
C SER A 71 -3.61 3.28 -5.41
N VAL A 72 -2.47 3.77 -4.96
CA VAL A 72 -2.28 5.19 -4.58
C VAL A 72 -2.30 6.09 -5.81
N ALA A 73 -1.71 5.66 -6.92
CA ALA A 73 -1.77 6.40 -8.19
C ALA A 73 -3.19 6.38 -8.76
N GLN A 74 -3.88 5.23 -8.66
CA GLN A 74 -5.27 5.08 -9.07
C GLN A 74 -6.21 5.98 -8.23
N TYR A 75 -6.03 6.02 -6.90
CA TYR A 75 -6.72 6.94 -5.99
C TYR A 75 -6.49 8.41 -6.38
N SER A 76 -5.22 8.80 -6.57
CA SER A 76 -4.85 10.16 -6.96
C SER A 76 -5.51 10.59 -8.27
N LYS A 77 -5.52 9.70 -9.28
CA LYS A 77 -6.18 9.94 -10.56
C LYS A 77 -7.70 10.05 -10.40
N HIS A 78 -8.33 9.17 -9.64
CA HIS A 78 -9.78 9.16 -9.45
C HIS A 78 -10.28 10.42 -8.74
N HIS A 79 -9.56 10.88 -7.72
CA HIS A 79 -9.97 12.04 -6.91
C HIS A 79 -9.34 13.38 -7.37
N GLY A 80 -8.50 13.37 -8.41
CA GLY A 80 -7.81 14.58 -8.88
C GLY A 80 -6.84 15.18 -7.87
N VAL A 81 -6.28 14.36 -6.96
CA VAL A 81 -5.35 14.82 -5.92
C VAL A 81 -3.91 14.48 -6.28
N PRO A 82 -2.95 15.40 -6.06
CA PRO A 82 -1.55 15.15 -6.40
C PRO A 82 -0.98 14.02 -5.55
N TYR A 83 -0.21 13.14 -6.18
CA TYR A 83 0.56 12.12 -5.48
C TYR A 83 1.61 12.79 -4.60
N ARG A 84 1.59 12.50 -3.30
CA ARG A 84 2.65 12.89 -2.34
C ARG A 84 3.44 11.64 -2.00
N ARG A 85 4.77 11.68 -1.94
CA ARG A 85 5.58 10.52 -1.55
C ARG A 85 5.64 10.38 -0.03
#